data_AF-A0A654DDL0-F1
#
_entry.id   AF-A0A654DDL0-F1
#
_cell.length_a   1.000
_cell.length_b   1.000
_cell.length_c   1.000
_cell.angle_alpha   90.00
_cell.angle_beta   90.00
_cell.angle_gamma   90.00
#
_symmetry.space_group_name_H-M   'P 1'
#
loop_
_entity.id
_entity.type
_entity.pdbx_description
1 polymer ?
#
loop_
_entity_poly.entity_id
_entity_poly.type
_entity_poly.pdbx_seq_one_letter_code
_entity_poly.pdbx_strand_id
1 'polypeptide(L)'
;MAARDIAMVTAKVAAEVFASSRAMERIEQDGYTRIDPFRIAACEGVSVLLRPMEKLLGAFMREDSPGILVNSARPAGLIHMTCAHELGHYFMGHQSALDETIDYGGKAEVMEQEAETFGYHLLVPRSLLGIICKRKGWNKTSLTNPQVLYQMSLRLGVSYSAAAWSLVRHNILTYDVVQGLLKVQPALIKQSLLQGQLPDATKDVWLFDESDQSSVLEPRPDDHLVVRLKSHASAGYLWEADSVEQLAEQGFTLVPLATASPVAPRSVAFGADSTLDYVLSPKQTDVETPHPVTLTEVRPWVGKQVGDASFHSWTHFEPITEGLTRESKRALIQEVAGS
;
A
#
# COMPACT_ATOMS: atom_id res chain seq x y z
N MET A 1 -19.78 -26.17 -6.05
CA MET A 1 -19.81 -25.09 -7.05
C MET A 1 -18.51 -25.16 -7.84
N ALA A 2 -18.48 -24.95 -9.16
CA ALA A 2 -17.20 -24.96 -9.89
C ALA A 2 -16.41 -23.68 -9.54
N ALA A 3 -15.07 -23.74 -9.46
CA ALA A 3 -14.22 -22.59 -9.12
C ALA A 3 -14.47 -21.35 -10.01
N ARG A 4 -14.89 -21.56 -11.26
CA ARG A 4 -15.27 -20.50 -12.20
C ARG A 4 -16.54 -19.74 -11.77
N ASP A 5 -17.50 -20.45 -11.19
CA ASP A 5 -18.76 -19.84 -10.73
C ASP A 5 -18.50 -18.97 -9.50
N ILE A 6 -17.67 -19.44 -8.54
CA ILE A 6 -17.24 -18.66 -7.37
C ILE A 6 -16.57 -17.35 -7.82
N ALA A 7 -15.63 -17.43 -8.76
CA ALA A 7 -14.93 -16.24 -9.26
C ALA A 7 -15.90 -15.25 -9.91
N MET A 8 -16.87 -15.73 -10.70
CA MET A 8 -17.85 -14.86 -11.36
C MET A 8 -18.79 -14.19 -10.36
N VAL A 9 -19.31 -14.95 -9.39
CA VAL A 9 -20.23 -14.42 -8.36
C VAL A 9 -19.52 -13.39 -7.49
N THR A 10 -18.35 -13.72 -6.95
CA THR A 10 -17.59 -12.81 -6.09
C THR A 10 -17.13 -11.55 -6.82
N ALA A 11 -16.77 -11.64 -8.12
CA ALA A 11 -16.44 -10.47 -8.93
C ALA A 11 -17.64 -9.55 -9.14
N LYS A 12 -18.83 -10.12 -9.33
CA LYS A 12 -20.09 -9.35 -9.45
C LYS A 12 -20.38 -8.61 -8.15
N VAL A 13 -20.32 -9.28 -7.01
CA VAL A 13 -20.56 -8.66 -5.69
C VAL A 13 -19.53 -7.56 -5.41
N ALA A 14 -18.24 -7.79 -5.69
CA ALA A 14 -17.21 -6.76 -5.53
C ALA A 14 -17.48 -5.52 -6.39
N ALA A 15 -17.99 -5.70 -7.63
CA ALA A 15 -18.38 -4.59 -8.48
C ALA A 15 -19.57 -3.80 -7.94
N GLU A 16 -20.56 -4.48 -7.34
CA GLU A 16 -21.69 -3.85 -6.65
C GLU A 16 -21.21 -3.03 -5.44
N VAL A 17 -20.27 -3.57 -4.66
CA VAL A 17 -19.64 -2.87 -3.52
C VAL A 17 -18.89 -1.62 -3.97
N PHE A 18 -18.15 -1.68 -5.09
CA PHE A 18 -17.48 -0.48 -5.61
C PHE A 18 -18.47 0.63 -5.98
N ALA A 19 -19.63 0.26 -6.51
CA ALA A 19 -20.68 1.22 -6.87
C ALA A 19 -21.36 1.82 -5.63
N SER A 20 -21.69 0.99 -4.61
CA SER A 20 -22.36 1.47 -3.39
C SER A 20 -21.44 2.30 -2.50
N SER A 21 -20.22 1.82 -2.25
CA SER A 21 -19.26 2.45 -1.34
C SER A 21 -18.45 3.58 -1.97
N ARG A 22 -18.52 3.73 -3.30
CA ARG A 22 -17.67 4.64 -4.09
C ARG A 22 -16.18 4.45 -3.84
N ALA A 23 -15.74 3.21 -3.57
CA ALA A 23 -14.37 2.90 -3.18
C ALA A 23 -13.28 3.40 -4.16
N MET A 24 -13.61 3.52 -5.45
CA MET A 24 -12.69 4.01 -6.49
C MET A 24 -12.58 5.55 -6.53
N GLU A 25 -13.51 6.29 -5.92
CA GLU A 25 -13.59 7.76 -6.04
C GLU A 25 -12.29 8.43 -5.55
N ARG A 26 -11.78 8.02 -4.38
CA ARG A 26 -10.52 8.55 -3.83
C ARG A 26 -9.30 8.25 -4.72
N ILE A 27 -9.34 7.15 -5.48
CA ILE A 27 -8.24 6.77 -6.37
C ILE A 27 -8.29 7.63 -7.63
N GLU A 28 -9.49 7.79 -8.19
CA GLU A 28 -9.73 8.48 -9.47
C GLU A 28 -9.66 10.00 -9.34
N GLN A 29 -10.14 10.56 -8.23
CA GLN A 29 -10.27 12.00 -8.01
C GLN A 29 -9.16 12.57 -7.11
N ASP A 30 -8.81 11.87 -6.02
CA ASP A 30 -7.92 12.42 -4.99
C ASP A 30 -6.48 11.88 -5.08
N GLY A 31 -6.19 11.00 -6.04
CA GLY A 31 -4.84 10.50 -6.30
C GLY A 31 -4.36 9.35 -5.41
N TYR A 32 -5.20 8.80 -4.52
CA TYR A 32 -4.83 7.61 -3.74
C TYR A 32 -4.54 6.40 -4.64
N THR A 33 -3.83 5.40 -4.09
CA THR A 33 -3.38 4.23 -4.87
C THR A 33 -4.02 2.91 -4.46
N ARG A 34 -4.78 2.84 -3.36
CA ARG A 34 -5.40 1.61 -2.88
C ARG A 34 -6.87 1.78 -2.55
N ILE A 35 -7.56 0.64 -2.56
CA ILE A 35 -8.90 0.50 -2.00
C ILE A 35 -8.76 0.30 -0.50
N ASP A 36 -9.59 1.01 0.25
CA ASP A 36 -9.56 0.99 1.72
C ASP A 36 -10.70 0.13 2.26
N PRO A 37 -10.40 -1.08 2.75
CA PRO A 37 -11.42 -1.98 3.26
C PRO A 37 -12.06 -1.47 4.56
N PHE A 38 -11.36 -0.64 5.34
CA PHE A 38 -11.93 -0.07 6.57
C PHE A 38 -12.99 0.98 6.25
N ARG A 39 -12.75 1.79 5.21
CA ARG A 39 -13.75 2.75 4.72
C ARG A 39 -14.96 2.04 4.14
N ILE A 40 -14.77 0.94 3.39
CA ILE A 40 -15.88 0.12 2.88
C ILE A 40 -16.69 -0.46 4.05
N ALA A 41 -16.03 -1.03 5.05
CA ALA A 41 -16.70 -1.57 6.24
C ALA A 41 -17.54 -0.49 6.95
N ALA A 42 -16.97 0.71 7.16
CA ALA A 42 -17.66 1.83 7.79
C ALA A 42 -18.88 2.30 6.98
N CYS A 43 -18.80 2.35 5.64
CA CYS A 43 -19.94 2.68 4.76
C CYS A 43 -21.10 1.69 4.90
N GLU A 44 -20.81 0.44 5.25
CA GLU A 44 -21.81 -0.63 5.43
C GLU A 44 -22.24 -0.81 6.89
N GLY A 45 -21.81 0.07 7.80
CA GLY A 45 -22.11 -0.04 9.23
C GLY A 45 -21.42 -1.22 9.92
N VAL A 46 -20.36 -1.79 9.32
CA VAL A 46 -19.57 -2.87 9.89
C VAL A 46 -18.40 -2.30 10.68
N SER A 47 -18.39 -2.52 11.99
CA SER A 47 -17.33 -2.02 12.86
C SER A 47 -16.07 -2.87 12.74
N VAL A 48 -14.91 -2.25 12.61
CA VAL A 48 -13.61 -2.94 12.55
C VAL A 48 -12.76 -2.64 13.80
N LEU A 49 -12.37 -3.70 14.49
CA LEU A 49 -11.52 -3.67 15.69
C LEU A 49 -10.14 -4.26 15.37
N LEU A 50 -9.09 -3.48 15.61
CA LEU A 50 -7.70 -3.91 15.50
C LEU A 50 -7.19 -4.37 16.88
N ARG A 51 -6.72 -5.61 16.99
CA ARG A 51 -6.20 -6.15 18.26
C ARG A 51 -5.11 -7.19 18.00
N PRO A 52 -4.00 -7.23 18.76
CA PRO A 52 -3.02 -8.30 18.64
C PRO A 52 -3.65 -9.65 19.00
N MET A 53 -3.40 -10.66 18.19
CA MET A 53 -3.87 -12.03 18.41
C MET A 53 -2.74 -13.02 18.14
N GLU A 54 -2.70 -14.14 18.87
CA GLU A 54 -1.62 -15.12 18.71
C GLU A 54 -1.70 -15.85 17.36
N LYS A 55 -2.81 -16.57 17.13
CA LYS A 55 -2.97 -17.47 15.98
C LYS A 55 -3.92 -16.95 14.92
N LEU A 56 -4.98 -16.26 15.34
CA LEU A 56 -6.03 -15.79 14.44
C LEU A 56 -5.56 -14.59 13.62
N LEU A 57 -5.92 -14.56 12.34
CA LEU A 57 -5.68 -13.40 11.47
C LEU A 57 -6.85 -12.41 11.57
N GLY A 58 -8.08 -12.90 11.51
CA GLY A 58 -9.28 -12.12 11.71
C GLY A 58 -10.48 -13.00 12.06
N ALA A 59 -11.61 -12.35 12.37
CA ALA A 59 -12.89 -12.99 12.52
C ALA A 59 -14.02 -12.03 12.19
N PHE A 60 -15.03 -12.55 11.49
CA PHE A 60 -16.29 -11.90 11.25
C PHE A 60 -17.38 -12.38 12.22
N MET A 61 -18.14 -11.44 12.75
CA MET A 61 -19.29 -11.66 13.63
C MET A 61 -20.52 -11.01 13.01
N ARG A 62 -21.50 -11.84 12.65
CA ARG A 62 -22.84 -11.45 12.21
C ARG A 62 -23.80 -11.47 13.40
N GLU A 63 -23.85 -10.35 14.12
CA GLU A 63 -24.86 -10.09 15.15
C GLU A 63 -25.75 -8.90 14.73
N ASP A 64 -26.61 -8.40 15.61
CA ASP A 64 -27.46 -7.21 15.34
C ASP A 64 -26.63 -6.00 14.88
N SER A 65 -25.38 -5.90 15.36
CA SER A 65 -24.37 -4.98 14.84
C SER A 65 -23.18 -5.79 14.31
N PRO A 66 -22.97 -5.87 12.98
CA PRO A 66 -21.90 -6.67 12.40
C PRO A 66 -20.52 -6.11 12.77
N GLY A 67 -19.58 -7.01 13.05
CA GLY A 67 -18.24 -6.66 13.49
C GLY A 67 -17.15 -7.51 12.83
N ILE A 68 -15.99 -6.89 12.61
CA ILE A 68 -14.78 -7.52 12.10
C ILE A 68 -13.65 -7.30 13.12
N LEU A 69 -12.99 -8.38 13.53
CA LEU A 69 -11.77 -8.36 14.31
C LEU A 69 -10.58 -8.62 13.38
N VAL A 70 -9.52 -7.82 13.43
CA VAL A 70 -8.30 -8.02 12.63
C VAL A 70 -7.05 -7.95 13.51
N ASN A 71 -6.09 -8.84 13.24
CA ASN A 71 -4.86 -8.95 13.99
C ASN A 71 -3.90 -7.79 13.68
N SER A 72 -3.77 -6.84 14.60
CA SER A 72 -2.89 -5.67 14.43
C SER A 72 -1.40 -6.00 14.49
N ALA A 73 -1.01 -7.20 14.94
CA ALA A 73 0.39 -7.63 14.99
C ALA A 73 0.94 -8.14 13.64
N ARG A 74 0.18 -7.94 12.55
CA ARG A 74 0.53 -8.38 11.20
C ARG A 74 0.96 -7.20 10.31
N PRO A 75 1.70 -7.43 9.21
CA PRO A 75 2.01 -6.37 8.25
C PRO A 75 0.74 -5.75 7.65
N ALA A 76 0.79 -4.46 7.30
CA ALA A 76 -0.37 -3.70 6.79
C ALA A 76 -1.08 -4.40 5.63
N GLY A 77 -0.31 -4.87 4.65
CA GLY A 77 -0.86 -5.59 3.50
C GLY A 77 -1.61 -6.88 3.87
N LEU A 78 -1.26 -7.54 4.98
CA LEU A 78 -2.01 -8.70 5.48
C LEU A 78 -3.26 -8.26 6.25
N ILE A 79 -3.17 -7.17 7.03
CA ILE A 79 -4.31 -6.59 7.75
C ILE A 79 -5.43 -6.19 6.78
N HIS A 80 -5.11 -5.50 5.68
CA HIS A 80 -6.13 -5.13 4.68
C HIS A 80 -6.71 -6.36 4.00
N MET A 81 -5.87 -7.33 3.60
CA MET A 81 -6.33 -8.58 3.00
C MET A 81 -7.26 -9.34 3.93
N THR A 82 -6.94 -9.42 5.22
CA THR A 82 -7.82 -10.03 6.22
C THR A 82 -9.14 -9.26 6.32
N CYS A 83 -9.10 -7.93 6.47
CA CYS A 83 -10.33 -7.14 6.53
C CYS A 83 -11.20 -7.33 5.29
N ALA A 84 -10.61 -7.41 4.09
CA ALA A 84 -11.34 -7.65 2.85
C ALA A 84 -11.91 -9.08 2.75
N HIS A 85 -11.21 -10.07 3.30
CA HIS A 85 -11.71 -11.43 3.43
C HIS A 85 -12.92 -11.50 4.38
N GLU A 86 -12.84 -10.86 5.55
CA GLU A 86 -13.96 -10.79 6.50
C GLU A 86 -15.17 -10.03 5.91
N LEU A 87 -14.92 -8.97 5.13
CA LEU A 87 -15.97 -8.32 4.32
C LEU A 87 -16.58 -9.28 3.29
N GLY A 88 -15.80 -10.22 2.76
CA GLY A 88 -16.32 -11.30 1.93
C GLY A 88 -17.38 -12.13 2.64
N HIS A 89 -17.14 -12.53 3.90
CA HIS A 89 -18.16 -13.20 4.71
C HIS A 89 -19.40 -12.32 4.92
N TYR A 90 -19.21 -11.02 5.12
CA TYR A 90 -20.32 -10.06 5.26
C TYR A 90 -21.19 -9.99 3.99
N PHE A 91 -20.60 -9.66 2.84
CA PHE A 91 -21.34 -9.44 1.59
C PHE A 91 -21.89 -10.73 0.96
N MET A 92 -21.23 -11.87 1.17
CA MET A 92 -21.69 -13.17 0.69
C MET A 92 -22.77 -13.81 1.58
N GLY A 93 -23.16 -13.14 2.68
CA GLY A 93 -24.22 -13.61 3.55
C GLY A 93 -23.82 -14.82 4.43
N HIS A 94 -22.52 -15.02 4.67
CA HIS A 94 -22.03 -16.11 5.51
C HIS A 94 -22.36 -15.84 6.99
N GLN A 95 -22.63 -16.89 7.76
CA GLN A 95 -22.86 -16.80 9.20
C GLN A 95 -21.55 -16.65 9.98
N SER A 96 -21.64 -16.23 11.24
CA SER A 96 -20.49 -16.13 12.15
C SER A 96 -19.75 -17.46 12.25
N ALA A 97 -18.42 -17.40 12.33
CA ALA A 97 -17.58 -18.60 12.49
C ALA A 97 -17.83 -19.36 13.82
N LEU A 98 -18.53 -18.74 14.78
CA LEU A 98 -18.84 -19.28 16.11
C LEU A 98 -20.13 -20.10 16.17
N ASP A 99 -20.90 -20.20 15.09
CA ASP A 99 -22.19 -20.90 15.11
C ASP A 99 -21.96 -22.43 14.97
N GLU A 100 -21.80 -23.10 16.13
CA GLU A 100 -21.47 -24.52 16.31
C GLU A 100 -22.60 -25.51 15.89
N THR A 101 -23.26 -25.27 14.76
CA THR A 101 -24.10 -26.30 14.10
C THR A 101 -23.46 -26.78 12.80
N ILE A 102 -22.36 -27.51 13.01
CA ILE A 102 -21.77 -28.60 12.21
C ILE A 102 -22.45 -28.87 10.86
N ASP A 103 -21.89 -28.27 9.80
CA ASP A 103 -21.61 -28.98 8.56
C ASP A 103 -20.11 -28.82 8.28
N TYR A 104 -19.28 -29.49 9.09
CA TYR A 104 -17.84 -29.59 8.86
C TYR A 104 -17.62 -30.44 7.60
N GLY A 105 -17.62 -29.78 6.45
CA GLY A 105 -17.51 -30.36 5.11
C GLY A 105 -17.36 -29.29 4.02
N GLY A 106 -17.45 -29.70 2.75
CA GLY A 106 -17.15 -28.86 1.57
C GLY A 106 -17.93 -27.54 1.46
N LYS A 107 -18.99 -27.33 2.24
CA LYS A 107 -19.71 -26.04 2.30
C LYS A 107 -18.89 -24.95 3.00
N ALA A 108 -18.26 -25.26 4.13
CA ALA A 108 -17.35 -24.33 4.81
C ALA A 108 -16.16 -24.00 3.91
N GLU A 109 -15.60 -25.00 3.22
CA GLU A 109 -14.52 -24.78 2.25
C GLU A 109 -14.93 -23.87 1.10
N VAL A 110 -16.16 -23.99 0.58
CA VAL A 110 -16.68 -23.09 -0.45
C VAL A 110 -16.84 -21.66 0.09
N MET A 111 -17.35 -21.48 1.32
CA MET A 111 -17.50 -20.16 1.94
C MET A 111 -16.14 -19.46 2.12
N GLU A 112 -15.12 -20.19 2.58
CA GLU A 112 -13.76 -19.66 2.72
C GLU A 112 -13.17 -19.28 1.35
N GLN A 113 -13.37 -20.11 0.32
CA GLN A 113 -12.94 -19.82 -1.05
C GLN A 113 -13.66 -18.59 -1.63
N GLU A 114 -14.95 -18.43 -1.34
CA GLU A 114 -15.76 -17.29 -1.72
C GLU A 114 -15.26 -16.01 -1.05
N ALA A 115 -15.03 -16.03 0.27
CA ALA A 115 -14.52 -14.90 1.02
C ALA A 115 -13.08 -14.51 0.58
N GLU A 116 -12.20 -15.49 0.41
CA GLU A 116 -10.85 -15.26 -0.12
C GLU A 116 -10.91 -14.64 -1.53
N THR A 117 -11.67 -15.23 -2.44
CA THR A 117 -11.76 -14.76 -3.83
C THR A 117 -12.40 -13.38 -3.91
N PHE A 118 -13.41 -13.10 -3.08
CA PHE A 118 -13.98 -11.76 -2.93
C PHE A 118 -12.91 -10.75 -2.48
N GLY A 119 -12.11 -11.05 -1.45
CA GLY A 119 -11.06 -10.15 -0.98
C GLY A 119 -10.05 -9.78 -2.08
N TYR A 120 -9.68 -10.73 -2.93
CA TYR A 120 -8.84 -10.46 -4.11
C TYR A 120 -9.52 -9.54 -5.14
N HIS A 121 -10.80 -9.78 -5.43
CA HIS A 121 -11.56 -8.93 -6.36
C HIS A 121 -11.75 -7.51 -5.81
N LEU A 122 -11.92 -7.38 -4.49
CA LEU A 122 -12.10 -6.11 -3.81
C LEU A 122 -10.83 -5.27 -3.79
N LEU A 123 -9.68 -5.83 -3.37
CA LEU A 123 -8.47 -5.03 -3.17
C LEU A 123 -7.62 -4.88 -4.42
N VAL A 124 -7.69 -5.82 -5.36
CA VAL A 124 -6.87 -5.79 -6.58
C VAL A 124 -7.75 -5.90 -7.84
N PRO A 125 -8.71 -4.98 -8.07
CA PRO A 125 -9.46 -4.97 -9.31
C PRO A 125 -8.57 -4.57 -10.48
N ARG A 126 -8.95 -5.03 -11.68
CA ARG A 126 -8.17 -4.79 -12.91
C ARG A 126 -8.04 -3.30 -13.25
N SER A 127 -9.07 -2.50 -12.94
CA SER A 127 -9.05 -1.04 -13.12
C SER A 127 -7.95 -0.38 -12.30
N LEU A 128 -7.84 -0.75 -11.01
CA LEU A 128 -6.80 -0.23 -10.12
C LEU A 128 -5.39 -0.60 -10.58
N LEU A 129 -5.17 -1.86 -10.97
CA LEU A 129 -3.90 -2.28 -11.56
C LEU A 129 -3.54 -1.43 -12.78
N GLY A 130 -4.52 -1.17 -13.66
CA GLY A 130 -4.34 -0.31 -14.82
C GLY A 130 -3.95 1.12 -14.47
N ILE A 131 -4.60 1.72 -13.47
CA ILE A 131 -4.30 3.07 -12.97
C ILE A 131 -2.87 3.14 -12.43
N ILE A 132 -2.48 2.21 -11.55
CA ILE A 132 -1.14 2.18 -10.95
C ILE A 132 -0.08 1.97 -12.03
N CYS A 133 -0.27 0.99 -12.91
CA CYS A 133 0.68 0.71 -13.99
C CYS A 133 0.85 1.92 -14.93
N LYS A 134 -0.25 2.61 -15.25
CA LYS A 134 -0.22 3.83 -16.06
C LYS A 134 0.53 4.96 -15.36
N ARG A 135 0.25 5.22 -14.08
CA ARG A 135 0.93 6.26 -13.28
C ARG A 135 2.44 5.99 -13.24
N LYS A 136 2.83 4.76 -12.91
CA LYS A 136 4.23 4.34 -12.77
C LYS A 136 4.96 4.04 -14.10
N GLY A 137 4.26 4.04 -15.23
CA GLY A 137 4.81 3.60 -16.51
C GLY A 137 5.22 2.11 -16.53
N TRP A 138 4.65 1.29 -15.65
CA TRP A 138 4.97 -0.13 -15.58
C TRP A 138 4.22 -0.91 -16.66
N ASN A 139 4.95 -1.80 -17.33
CA ASN A 139 4.41 -2.73 -18.30
C ASN A 139 4.59 -4.17 -17.81
N LYS A 140 4.08 -5.14 -18.57
CA LYS A 140 4.17 -6.56 -18.22
C LYS A 140 5.60 -7.04 -17.90
N THR A 141 6.60 -6.53 -18.61
CA THR A 141 8.02 -6.83 -18.35
C THR A 141 8.50 -6.20 -17.06
N SER A 142 8.07 -4.99 -16.72
CA SER A 142 8.36 -4.36 -15.42
C SER A 142 7.84 -5.22 -14.26
N LEU A 143 6.64 -5.82 -14.42
CA LEU A 143 6.00 -6.63 -13.38
C LEU A 143 6.71 -7.98 -13.12
N THR A 144 7.66 -8.39 -13.97
CA THR A 144 8.52 -9.55 -13.71
C THR A 144 9.75 -9.20 -12.87
N ASN A 145 9.89 -7.95 -12.40
CA ASN A 145 10.91 -7.55 -11.45
C ASN A 145 10.35 -7.63 -10.00
N PRO A 146 10.98 -8.41 -9.10
CA PRO A 146 10.57 -8.49 -7.69
C PRO A 146 10.45 -7.13 -6.98
N GLN A 147 11.35 -6.18 -7.28
CA GLN A 147 11.31 -4.85 -6.68
C GLN A 147 10.07 -4.06 -7.10
N VAL A 148 9.68 -4.16 -8.38
CA VAL A 148 8.47 -3.54 -8.91
C VAL A 148 7.23 -4.20 -8.31
N LEU A 149 7.21 -5.53 -8.23
CA LEU A 149 6.11 -6.25 -7.59
C LEU A 149 5.94 -5.86 -6.12
N TYR A 150 7.04 -5.70 -5.39
CA TYR A 150 7.02 -5.22 -4.00
C TYR A 150 6.46 -3.79 -3.90
N GLN A 151 6.93 -2.87 -4.74
CA GLN A 151 6.40 -1.49 -4.77
C GLN A 151 4.93 -1.42 -5.21
N MET A 152 4.49 -2.35 -6.05
CA MET A 152 3.08 -2.51 -6.41
C MET A 152 2.23 -3.03 -5.25
N SER A 153 2.73 -4.00 -4.46
CA SER A 153 1.98 -4.54 -3.32
C SER A 153 1.72 -3.45 -2.27
N LEU A 154 2.70 -2.58 -2.02
CA LEU A 154 2.55 -1.42 -1.14
C LEU A 154 1.48 -0.45 -1.66
N ARG A 155 1.54 -0.10 -2.95
CA ARG A 155 0.56 0.81 -3.58
C ARG A 155 -0.86 0.26 -3.60
N LEU A 156 -1.02 -1.05 -3.75
CA LEU A 156 -2.31 -1.75 -3.66
C LEU A 156 -2.79 -1.93 -2.21
N GLY A 157 -1.90 -1.77 -1.22
CA GLY A 157 -2.20 -2.06 0.17
C GLY A 157 -2.37 -3.55 0.48
N VAL A 158 -1.73 -4.44 -0.27
CA VAL A 158 -1.84 -5.91 -0.08
C VAL A 158 -0.48 -6.54 0.21
N SER A 159 -0.47 -7.80 0.65
CA SER A 159 0.79 -8.53 0.85
C SER A 159 1.55 -8.78 -0.46
N TYR A 160 2.87 -8.96 -0.39
CA TYR A 160 3.71 -9.25 -1.56
C TYR A 160 3.22 -10.50 -2.33
N SER A 161 2.84 -11.56 -1.60
CA SER A 161 2.28 -12.77 -2.20
C SER A 161 0.90 -12.54 -2.80
N ALA A 162 0.03 -11.79 -2.13
CA ALA A 162 -1.31 -11.49 -2.64
C ALA A 162 -1.25 -10.68 -3.95
N ALA A 163 -0.35 -9.69 -4.03
CA ALA A 163 -0.11 -8.95 -5.28
C ALA A 163 0.34 -9.89 -6.40
N ALA A 164 1.30 -10.78 -6.13
CA ALA A 164 1.82 -11.72 -7.12
C ALA A 164 0.73 -12.65 -7.66
N TRP A 165 -0.06 -13.26 -6.77
CA TRP A 165 -1.15 -14.16 -7.16
C TRP A 165 -2.29 -13.44 -7.86
N SER A 166 -2.55 -12.17 -7.52
CA SER A 166 -3.53 -11.35 -8.23
C SER A 166 -3.14 -11.16 -9.71
N LEU A 167 -1.86 -11.03 -10.03
CA LEU A 167 -1.42 -10.95 -11.43
C LEU A 167 -1.70 -12.22 -12.22
N VAL A 168 -1.66 -13.40 -11.57
CA VAL A 168 -2.05 -14.67 -12.20
C VAL A 168 -3.57 -14.68 -12.44
N ARG A 169 -4.37 -14.29 -11.44
CA ARG A 169 -5.84 -14.22 -11.54
C ARG A 169 -6.29 -13.31 -12.69
N HIS A 170 -5.56 -12.22 -12.94
CA HIS A 170 -5.81 -11.28 -14.05
C HIS A 170 -5.18 -11.70 -15.38
N ASN A 171 -4.57 -12.88 -15.48
CA ASN A 171 -3.84 -13.38 -16.65
C ASN A 171 -2.73 -12.42 -17.14
N ILE A 172 -2.15 -11.64 -16.22
CA ILE A 172 -1.05 -10.72 -16.53
C ILE A 172 0.27 -11.49 -16.55
N LEU A 173 0.53 -12.29 -15.51
CA LEU A 173 1.70 -13.17 -15.41
C LEU A 173 1.28 -14.64 -15.36
N THR A 174 2.19 -15.54 -15.74
CA THR A 174 1.97 -16.99 -15.60
C THR A 174 2.32 -17.46 -14.19
N TYR A 175 1.80 -18.63 -13.83
CA TYR A 175 2.09 -19.28 -12.55
C TYR A 175 3.60 -19.44 -12.31
N ASP A 176 4.34 -19.92 -13.32
CA ASP A 176 5.79 -20.17 -13.21
C ASP A 176 6.60 -18.90 -12.95
N VAL A 177 6.23 -17.79 -13.60
CA VAL A 177 6.87 -16.49 -13.39
C VAL A 177 6.65 -16.02 -11.95
N VAL A 178 5.43 -16.14 -11.44
CA VAL A 178 5.09 -15.74 -10.06
C VAL A 178 5.80 -16.63 -9.04
N GLN A 179 5.87 -17.94 -9.27
CA GLN A 179 6.67 -18.84 -8.43
C GLN A 179 8.15 -18.41 -8.39
N GLY A 180 8.71 -17.97 -9.52
CA GLY A 180 10.06 -17.41 -9.58
C GLY A 180 10.21 -16.12 -8.75
N LEU A 181 9.25 -15.20 -8.87
CA LEU A 181 9.23 -13.93 -8.13
C LEU A 181 9.17 -14.13 -6.61
N LEU A 182 8.36 -15.07 -6.16
CA LEU A 182 8.14 -15.34 -4.73
C LEU A 182 9.33 -16.02 -4.04
N LYS A 183 10.33 -16.51 -4.80
CA LYS A 183 11.60 -16.95 -4.24
C LYS A 183 12.42 -15.80 -3.66
N VAL A 184 12.25 -14.59 -4.21
CA VAL A 184 12.91 -13.39 -3.70
C VAL A 184 12.14 -12.86 -2.50
N GLN A 185 12.75 -12.95 -1.32
CA GLN A 185 12.13 -12.52 -0.07
C GLN A 185 12.07 -10.99 0.01
N PRO A 186 10.96 -10.40 0.52
CA PRO A 186 10.85 -8.95 0.70
C PRO A 186 12.00 -8.34 1.50
N ALA A 187 12.55 -9.05 2.49
CA ALA A 187 13.69 -8.59 3.28
C ALA A 187 14.92 -8.23 2.41
N LEU A 188 15.20 -9.02 1.37
CA LEU A 188 16.32 -8.74 0.43
C LEU A 188 16.04 -7.50 -0.41
N ILE A 189 14.78 -7.31 -0.83
CA ILE A 189 14.35 -6.13 -1.58
C ILE A 189 14.50 -4.87 -0.72
N LYS A 190 14.01 -4.92 0.53
CA LYS A 190 14.12 -3.83 1.50
C LYS A 190 15.58 -3.44 1.77
N GLN A 191 16.46 -4.43 1.98
CA GLN A 191 17.91 -4.20 2.14
C GLN A 191 18.51 -3.51 0.92
N SER A 192 18.14 -3.95 -0.29
CA SER A 192 18.60 -3.34 -1.52
C SER A 192 18.14 -1.89 -1.68
N LEU A 193 16.92 -1.56 -1.26
CA LEU A 193 16.36 -0.20 -1.34
C LEU A 193 17.02 0.76 -0.33
N LEU A 194 17.39 0.26 0.85
CA LEU A 194 18.08 1.04 1.88
C LEU A 194 19.60 1.09 1.68
N GLN A 195 20.14 0.42 0.66
CA GLN A 195 21.57 0.37 0.33
C GLN A 195 22.47 0.00 1.54
N GLY A 196 21.94 -0.79 2.48
CA GLY A 196 22.57 -1.02 3.77
C GLY A 196 21.82 -2.01 4.65
N GLN A 197 22.03 -1.93 5.96
CA GLN A 197 21.36 -2.80 6.92
C GLN A 197 19.90 -2.39 7.08
N LEU A 198 19.01 -3.39 7.01
CA LEU A 198 17.59 -3.24 7.31
C LEU A 198 17.40 -3.21 8.83
N PRO A 199 17.04 -2.06 9.44
CA PRO A 199 16.96 -1.95 10.90
C PRO A 199 15.86 -2.85 11.47
N ASP A 200 14.71 -2.89 10.81
CA ASP A 200 13.57 -3.72 11.18
C ASP A 200 12.91 -4.30 9.92
N ALA A 201 12.88 -5.62 9.81
CA ALA A 201 12.30 -6.32 8.66
C ALA A 201 10.77 -6.24 8.59
N THR A 202 10.12 -5.90 9.71
CA THR A 202 8.66 -5.76 9.81
C THR A 202 8.16 -4.42 9.24
N LYS A 203 9.04 -3.42 9.13
CA LYS A 203 8.74 -2.11 8.51
C LYS A 203 8.91 -2.19 7.00
N ASP A 204 8.02 -1.52 6.28
CA ASP A 204 8.09 -1.48 4.82
C ASP A 204 8.99 -0.35 4.33
N VAL A 205 9.47 -0.50 3.10
CA VAL A 205 10.36 0.46 2.45
C VAL A 205 9.68 0.97 1.19
N TRP A 206 9.19 2.20 1.24
CA TRP A 206 8.48 2.83 0.14
C TRP A 206 9.46 3.55 -0.77
N LEU A 207 9.41 3.29 -2.07
CA LEU A 207 10.18 4.02 -3.07
C LEU A 207 9.29 5.06 -3.74
N PHE A 208 9.66 6.32 -3.56
CA PHE A 208 9.07 7.48 -4.21
C PHE A 208 9.97 7.88 -5.38
N ASP A 209 9.38 8.16 -6.53
CA ASP A 209 10.09 8.72 -7.68
C ASP A 209 9.17 9.70 -8.43
N GLU A 210 9.68 10.34 -9.49
CA GLU A 210 8.95 11.35 -10.28
C GLU A 210 7.55 10.91 -10.74
N SER A 211 7.28 9.61 -10.88
CA SER A 211 5.97 9.11 -11.30
C SER A 211 4.91 9.09 -10.19
N ASP A 212 5.29 9.36 -8.94
CA ASP A 212 4.38 9.46 -7.80
C ASP A 212 3.92 10.90 -7.51
N GLN A 213 4.16 11.86 -8.42
CA GLN A 213 3.78 13.27 -8.25
C GLN A 213 2.28 13.51 -8.07
N SER A 214 1.45 12.67 -8.71
CA SER A 214 -0.02 12.73 -8.62
C SER A 214 -0.60 11.68 -7.67
N SER A 215 0.26 10.95 -6.96
CA SER A 215 -0.14 9.85 -6.09
C SER A 215 -0.12 10.30 -4.62
N VAL A 216 -1.16 9.91 -3.89
CA VAL A 216 -1.15 9.93 -2.42
C VAL A 216 -0.80 8.53 -1.95
N LEU A 217 0.40 8.37 -1.39
CA LEU A 217 0.88 7.10 -0.84
C LEU A 217 0.53 7.01 0.64
N GLU A 218 0.26 5.81 1.12
CA GLU A 218 -0.23 5.57 2.48
C GLU A 218 0.69 4.63 3.27
N PRO A 219 1.94 5.05 3.57
CA PRO A 219 2.85 4.31 4.44
C PRO A 219 2.37 4.35 5.89
N ARG A 220 2.82 3.40 6.70
CA ARG A 220 2.68 3.52 8.15
C ARG A 220 3.68 4.55 8.69
N PRO A 221 3.41 5.17 9.84
CA PRO A 221 4.32 6.12 10.50
C PRO A 221 5.76 5.59 10.69
N ASP A 222 5.91 4.28 10.91
CA ASP A 222 7.21 3.64 11.19
C ASP A 222 7.88 3.05 9.94
N ASP A 223 7.26 3.16 8.76
CA ASP A 223 7.85 2.66 7.52
C ASP A 223 8.96 3.61 7.02
N HIS A 224 9.92 3.07 6.27
CA HIS A 224 11.00 3.84 5.69
C HIS A 224 10.59 4.40 4.34
N LEU A 225 10.80 5.70 4.13
CA LEU A 225 10.52 6.36 2.86
C LEU A 225 11.85 6.63 2.15
N VAL A 226 12.01 6.11 0.94
CA VAL A 226 13.16 6.32 0.07
C VAL A 226 12.71 7.13 -1.14
N VAL A 227 13.35 8.26 -1.40
CA VAL A 227 13.07 9.11 -2.56
C VAL A 227 14.21 8.97 -3.56
N ARG A 228 13.90 8.52 -4.78
CA ARG A 228 14.84 8.41 -5.89
C ARG A 228 14.65 9.56 -6.85
N LEU A 229 15.70 10.36 -6.99
CA LEU A 229 15.68 11.59 -7.78
C LEU A 229 16.78 11.55 -8.83
N LYS A 230 16.53 12.11 -10.01
CA LYS A 230 17.58 12.34 -11.01
C LYS A 230 18.64 13.25 -10.42
N SER A 231 19.90 12.97 -10.71
CA SER A 231 21.04 13.65 -10.12
C SER A 231 21.84 14.40 -11.17
N HIS A 232 21.93 15.72 -11.01
CA HIS A 232 22.85 16.59 -11.72
C HIS A 232 24.04 16.98 -10.84
N ALA A 233 24.44 16.11 -9.90
CA ALA A 233 25.56 16.34 -8.98
C ALA A 233 26.88 16.69 -9.69
N SER A 234 27.13 16.13 -10.88
CA SER A 234 28.31 16.47 -11.68
C SER A 234 28.33 17.91 -12.20
N ALA A 235 27.16 18.54 -12.32
CA ALA A 235 26.98 19.96 -12.64
C ALA A 235 26.86 20.86 -11.39
N GLY A 236 27.08 20.29 -10.20
CA GLY A 236 27.08 21.03 -8.94
C GLY A 236 25.73 21.16 -8.24
N TYR A 237 24.72 20.45 -8.74
CA TYR A 237 23.37 20.46 -8.20
C TYR A 237 23.21 19.43 -7.08
N LEU A 238 22.51 19.80 -6.01
CA LEU A 238 22.15 18.92 -4.91
C LEU A 238 20.66 19.08 -4.63
N TRP A 239 19.99 17.96 -4.34
CA TRP A 239 18.62 18.02 -3.83
C TRP A 239 18.63 18.53 -2.39
N GLU A 240 17.98 19.65 -2.19
CA GLU A 240 17.73 20.21 -0.88
C GLU A 240 16.22 20.34 -0.68
N ALA A 241 15.82 20.29 0.59
CA ALA A 241 14.53 20.81 0.98
C ALA A 241 14.48 22.31 0.63
N ASP A 242 13.34 22.81 0.15
CA ASP A 242 13.16 24.24 -0.13
C ASP A 242 13.56 25.15 1.05
N SER A 243 13.47 24.63 2.28
CA SER A 243 14.39 24.96 3.36
C SER A 243 14.46 23.80 4.37
N VAL A 244 15.59 23.64 5.06
CA VAL A 244 15.73 22.69 6.18
C VAL A 244 14.71 23.00 7.29
N GLU A 245 14.35 24.27 7.44
CA GLU A 245 13.30 24.75 8.33
C GLU A 245 11.89 24.37 7.83
N GLN A 246 11.56 24.52 6.55
CA GLN A 246 10.27 24.08 6.01
C GLN A 246 10.11 22.57 5.96
N LEU A 247 11.17 21.79 5.70
CA LEU A 247 11.08 20.34 5.84
C LEU A 247 10.90 19.97 7.32
N ALA A 248 11.54 20.69 8.25
CA ALA A 248 11.35 20.49 9.68
C ALA A 248 9.94 20.93 10.15
N GLU A 249 9.37 21.98 9.59
CA GLU A 249 7.99 22.44 9.79
C GLU A 249 6.96 21.47 9.18
N GLN A 250 7.29 20.88 8.02
CA GLN A 250 6.55 19.77 7.41
C GLN A 250 6.85 18.42 8.09
N GLY A 251 7.72 18.41 9.09
CA GLY A 251 8.02 17.26 9.91
C GLY A 251 8.81 16.16 9.21
N PHE A 252 9.79 16.45 8.35
CA PHE A 252 10.67 15.44 7.73
C PHE A 252 12.16 15.79 7.85
N THR A 253 13.02 14.77 7.80
CA THR A 253 14.47 14.89 7.58
C THR A 253 14.87 14.11 6.34
N LEU A 254 15.79 14.68 5.54
CA LEU A 254 16.31 14.06 4.32
C LEU A 254 17.78 13.69 4.52
N VAL A 255 18.13 12.42 4.31
CA VAL A 255 19.51 11.92 4.41
C VAL A 255 19.89 11.19 3.12
N PRO A 256 20.96 11.58 2.41
CA PRO A 256 21.43 10.84 1.25
C PRO A 256 21.79 9.40 1.62
N LEU A 257 21.32 8.42 0.85
CA LEU A 257 21.82 7.05 0.93
C LEU A 257 23.15 6.98 0.20
N ALA A 258 24.23 6.87 0.97
CA ALA A 258 25.56 6.66 0.40
C ALA A 258 25.59 5.28 -0.28
N THR A 259 25.90 5.26 -1.58
CA THR A 259 26.11 4.01 -2.30
C THR A 259 27.31 3.28 -1.69
N ALA A 260 27.10 2.04 -1.24
CA ALA A 260 28.12 1.23 -0.56
C ALA A 260 29.32 0.85 -1.46
N SER A 261 29.34 1.25 -2.73
CA SER A 261 30.45 1.00 -3.66
C SER A 261 31.08 2.32 -4.11
N PRO A 262 32.36 2.58 -3.80
CA PRO A 262 33.08 3.70 -4.40
C PRO A 262 33.07 3.51 -5.91
N VAL A 263 32.56 4.52 -6.63
CA VAL A 263 32.57 4.52 -8.10
C VAL A 263 34.03 4.46 -8.55
N ALA A 264 34.40 3.41 -9.31
CA ALA A 264 35.74 3.29 -9.84
C ALA A 264 36.01 4.51 -10.75
N PRO A 265 37.17 5.21 -10.63
CA PRO A 265 37.43 6.44 -11.38
C PRO A 265 37.31 6.28 -12.90
N ARG A 266 37.46 5.05 -13.40
CA ARG A 266 37.42 4.69 -14.83
C ARG A 266 36.02 4.33 -15.36
N SER A 267 35.00 4.27 -14.52
CA SER A 267 33.61 3.99 -14.89
C SER A 267 32.69 5.21 -14.72
N VAL A 268 33.25 6.39 -14.45
CA VAL A 268 32.48 7.63 -14.33
C VAL A 268 32.10 8.10 -15.72
N ALA A 269 30.88 7.78 -16.15
CA ALA A 269 30.28 8.37 -17.34
C ALA A 269 29.78 9.78 -17.01
N PHE A 270 30.38 10.79 -17.65
CA PHE A 270 29.90 12.18 -17.54
C PHE A 270 28.62 12.34 -18.38
N GLY A 271 27.59 12.95 -17.80
CA GLY A 271 26.29 13.16 -18.47
C GLY A 271 25.40 11.91 -18.54
N ALA A 272 25.70 10.85 -17.80
CA ALA A 272 24.76 9.74 -17.63
C ALA A 272 23.56 10.18 -16.79
N ASP A 273 22.36 9.70 -17.14
CA ASP A 273 21.15 9.83 -16.33
C ASP A 273 21.35 9.05 -15.01
N SER A 274 21.99 9.71 -14.05
CA SER A 274 22.24 9.15 -12.73
C SER A 274 21.09 9.50 -11.79
N THR A 275 20.84 8.63 -10.82
CA THR A 275 19.87 8.89 -9.76
C THR A 275 20.56 8.80 -8.40
N LEU A 276 20.05 9.55 -7.42
CA LEU A 276 20.44 9.46 -6.02
C LEU A 276 19.20 9.10 -5.19
N ASP A 277 19.41 8.25 -4.21
CA ASP A 277 18.38 7.85 -3.27
C ASP A 277 18.59 8.59 -1.95
N TYR A 278 17.49 9.03 -1.34
CA TYR A 278 17.47 9.73 -0.07
C TYR A 278 16.49 9.05 0.87
N VAL A 279 16.85 8.88 2.14
CA VAL A 279 15.89 8.48 3.18
C VAL A 279 15.18 9.72 3.69
N LEU A 280 13.85 9.66 3.67
CA LEU A 280 12.96 10.65 4.25
C LEU A 280 12.40 10.08 5.56
N SER A 281 12.72 10.71 6.70
CA SER A 281 12.22 10.28 8.02
C SER A 281 11.26 11.33 8.60
N PRO A 282 10.01 10.98 8.93
CA PRO A 282 9.11 11.93 9.58
C PRO A 282 9.52 12.20 11.04
N LYS A 283 9.52 13.48 11.45
CA LYS A 283 9.64 13.98 12.83
C LYS A 283 8.30 13.97 13.56
N GLN A 284 7.21 14.30 12.85
CA GLN A 284 5.86 14.29 13.37
C GLN A 284 4.93 13.73 12.29
N THR A 285 4.12 12.75 12.69
CA THR A 285 3.21 12.02 11.81
C THR A 285 1.80 12.46 12.13
N ASP A 286 1.32 13.54 11.51
CA ASP A 286 -0.12 13.77 11.47
C ASP A 286 -0.76 12.74 10.53
N VAL A 287 -1.81 12.11 11.04
CA VAL A 287 -2.52 10.99 10.43
C VAL A 287 -3.89 11.42 9.91
N GLU A 288 -4.28 12.68 10.16
CA GLU A 288 -5.57 13.18 9.73
C GLU A 288 -5.55 13.70 8.29
N THR A 289 -4.43 14.30 7.87
CA THR A 289 -4.31 14.98 6.57
C THR A 289 -3.12 14.46 5.73
N PRO A 290 -3.23 14.50 4.39
CA PRO A 290 -2.09 14.23 3.51
C PRO A 290 -1.01 15.31 3.62
N HIS A 291 0.25 14.88 3.74
CA HIS A 291 1.43 15.72 3.86
C HIS A 291 2.16 15.80 2.51
N PRO A 292 2.46 17.01 2.00
CA PRO A 292 3.28 17.16 0.81
C PRO A 292 4.76 16.90 1.15
N VAL A 293 5.44 16.18 0.26
CA VAL A 293 6.89 16.03 0.25
C VAL A 293 7.41 16.84 -0.93
N THR A 294 8.05 17.98 -0.66
CA THR A 294 8.59 18.87 -1.70
C THR A 294 10.09 19.03 -1.57
N LEU A 295 10.81 18.74 -2.66
CA LEU A 295 12.26 18.87 -2.76
C LEU A 295 12.60 19.68 -4.02
N THR A 296 13.67 20.46 -3.98
CA THR A 296 14.18 21.20 -5.14
C THR A 296 15.65 20.93 -5.33
N GLU A 297 16.08 20.80 -6.58
CA GLU A 297 17.46 20.61 -6.93
C GLU A 297 18.14 21.98 -7.10
N VAL A 298 19.04 22.34 -6.17
CA VAL A 298 19.68 23.66 -6.12
C VAL A 298 21.20 23.54 -6.20
N ARG A 299 21.85 24.63 -6.61
CA ARG A 299 23.30 24.81 -6.41
C ARG A 299 23.50 25.50 -5.06
N PRO A 300 24.14 24.88 -4.05
CA PRO A 300 24.20 25.45 -2.70
C PRO A 300 24.78 26.87 -2.62
N TRP A 301 25.67 27.23 -3.55
CA TRP A 301 26.30 28.55 -3.62
C TRP A 301 25.51 29.60 -4.41
N VAL A 302 24.45 29.20 -5.13
CA VAL A 302 23.58 30.11 -5.90
C VAL A 302 22.20 30.24 -5.25
N GLY A 303 21.74 29.20 -4.54
CA GLY A 303 20.38 29.10 -4.04
C GLY A 303 19.37 28.77 -5.16
N LYS A 304 18.10 28.63 -4.77
CA LYS A 304 16.98 28.26 -5.66
C LYS A 304 16.78 29.30 -6.78
N GLN A 305 16.70 28.82 -8.01
CA GLN A 305 16.45 29.61 -9.22
C GLN A 305 15.13 29.22 -9.89
N VAL A 306 14.61 30.13 -10.72
CA VAL A 306 13.44 29.85 -11.55
C VAL A 306 13.83 28.84 -12.63
N GLY A 307 13.18 27.67 -12.61
CA GLY A 307 13.45 26.57 -13.55
C GLY A 307 14.30 25.43 -12.99
N ASP A 308 14.73 25.52 -11.73
CA ASP A 308 15.34 24.38 -11.04
C ASP A 308 14.38 23.20 -10.96
N ALA A 309 14.92 21.97 -11.04
CA ALA A 309 14.11 20.76 -10.97
C ALA A 309 13.44 20.65 -9.59
N SER A 310 12.19 20.23 -9.56
CA SER A 310 11.44 20.03 -8.33
C SER A 310 10.79 18.65 -8.31
N PHE A 311 10.68 18.10 -7.11
CA PHE A 311 9.99 16.88 -6.82
C PHE A 311 8.90 17.18 -5.82
N HIS A 312 7.69 16.70 -6.12
CA HIS A 312 6.53 16.81 -5.26
C HIS A 312 5.89 15.44 -5.16
N SER A 313 5.44 15.04 -3.96
CA SER A 313 4.59 13.86 -3.77
C SER A 313 3.75 14.04 -2.50
N TRP A 314 2.82 13.14 -2.24
CA TRP A 314 1.91 13.21 -1.11
C TRP A 314 1.95 11.92 -0.30
N THR A 315 1.97 12.08 1.02
CA THR A 315 1.96 10.98 1.98
C THR A 315 0.83 11.16 2.97
N HIS A 316 -0.09 10.20 3.08
CA HIS A 316 -1.12 10.19 4.12
C HIS A 316 -0.88 8.98 5.02
N PHE A 317 -0.34 9.22 6.21
CA PHE A 317 0.07 8.13 7.09
C PHE A 317 -1.12 7.31 7.59
N GLU A 318 -0.98 5.99 7.55
CA GLU A 318 -1.97 5.07 8.10
C GLU A 318 -1.49 4.51 9.46
N PRO A 319 -2.04 5.00 10.59
CA PRO A 319 -1.76 4.43 11.88
C PRO A 319 -2.56 3.15 12.09
N ILE A 320 -1.87 2.01 12.14
CA ILE A 320 -2.46 0.73 12.56
C ILE A 320 -2.32 0.63 14.09
N THR A 321 -3.22 1.30 14.80
CA THR A 321 -3.27 1.30 16.26
C THR A 321 -4.34 0.36 16.79
N GLU A 322 -4.13 -0.21 17.97
CA GLU A 322 -5.14 -1.03 18.65
C GLU A 322 -6.43 -0.25 18.93
N GLY A 323 -7.56 -0.96 18.90
CA GLY A 323 -8.89 -0.40 19.06
C GLY A 323 -9.65 -0.26 17.74
N LEU A 324 -10.78 0.46 17.80
CA LEU A 324 -11.59 0.72 16.61
C LEU A 324 -10.80 1.50 15.57
N THR A 325 -10.96 1.12 14.30
CA THR A 325 -10.36 1.85 13.18
C THR A 325 -10.86 3.30 13.15
N ARG A 326 -10.07 4.20 12.55
CA ARG A 326 -10.44 5.61 12.39
C ARG A 326 -11.83 5.76 11.74
N GLU A 327 -12.07 4.97 10.69
CA GLU A 327 -13.35 4.98 9.97
C GLU A 327 -14.51 4.48 10.84
N SER A 328 -14.31 3.43 11.64
CA SER A 328 -15.34 2.96 12.58
C SER A 328 -15.65 4.00 13.66
N LYS A 329 -14.62 4.67 14.21
CA LYS A 329 -14.80 5.75 15.19
C LYS A 329 -15.58 6.92 14.60
N ARG A 330 -15.24 7.33 13.37
CA ARG A 330 -15.95 8.41 12.66
C ARG A 330 -17.41 8.07 12.40
N ALA A 331 -17.69 6.85 11.94
CA ALA A 331 -19.06 6.39 11.71
C ALA A 331 -19.90 6.45 12.99
N LEU A 332 -19.37 5.93 14.11
CA LEU A 332 -20.06 5.98 15.41
C LEU A 332 -20.31 7.41 15.91
N ILE A 333 -19.33 8.32 15.74
CA ILE A 333 -19.50 9.73 16.13
C ILE A 333 -20.60 10.39 15.28
N GLN A 334 -20.67 10.09 13.98
CA GLN A 334 -21.70 10.64 13.09
C GLN A 334 -23.09 10.10 13.42
N GLU A 335 -23.21 8.81 13.77
CA GLU A 335 -24.46 8.20 14.21
C GLU A 335 -24.99 8.86 15.49
N VAL A 336 -24.11 9.07 16.49
CA VAL A 336 -24.46 9.75 17.75
C VAL A 336 -24.80 11.22 17.52
N ALA A 337 -24.08 11.92 16.64
CA ALA A 337 -24.35 13.32 16.34
C ALA A 337 -25.63 13.54 15.50
N GLY A 338 -26.08 12.51 14.78
CA GLY A 338 -27.33 12.51 14.01
C GLY A 338 -28.56 12.03 14.78
N SER A 339 -28.39 11.51 16.00
CA SER A 339 -29.46 11.03 16.91
C SER A 339 -29.90 12.10 17.90
#